data_AF-A0A965DQ21-F1
#
_entry.id   AF-A0A965DQ21-F1
#
_cell.length_a   1.000
_cell.length_b   1.000
_cell.length_c   1.000
_cell.angle_alpha   90.00
_cell.angle_beta   90.00
_cell.angle_gamma   90.00
#
_symmetry.space_group_name_H-M   'P 1'
#
loop_
_entity.id
_entity.type
_entity.pdbx_description
1 polymer ?
#
loop_
_entity_poly.entity_id
_entity_poly.type
_entity_poly.pdbx_seq_one_letter_code
_entity_poly.pdbx_strand_id
1 'polypeptide(L)'
;TRAIKDELDGYLLDYTSFFRDCLIADGPWINSDLLKEIYSYSKQIPAESISTILSKLNEVRERLATNTSQPLLLEAFFTFFAPHNRGNQHPIL
;
A
#
# COMPACT_ATOMS: atom_id res chain seq x y z
N THR A 1 -14.42 -14.99 -9.26
CA THR A 1 -15.65 -15.21 -8.45
C THR A 1 -15.71 -14.18 -7.34
N ARG A 2 -16.87 -13.99 -6.67
CA ARG A 2 -17.02 -13.03 -5.57
C ARG A 2 -16.03 -13.28 -4.43
N ALA A 3 -15.86 -14.55 -4.04
CA ALA A 3 -14.89 -14.96 -3.02
C ALA A 3 -13.46 -14.47 -3.30
N ILE A 4 -12.99 -14.54 -4.55
CA ILE A 4 -11.66 -14.04 -4.94
C ILE A 4 -11.57 -12.52 -4.79
N LYS A 5 -12.65 -11.78 -5.09
CA LYS A 5 -12.67 -10.32 -4.89
C LYS A 5 -12.62 -9.97 -3.41
N ASP A 6 -13.38 -10.68 -2.59
CA ASP A 6 -13.42 -10.45 -1.14
C ASP A 6 -12.06 -10.77 -0.50
N GLU A 7 -11.40 -11.86 -0.92
CA GLU A 7 -10.05 -12.22 -0.48
C GLU A 7 -9.01 -11.17 -0.88
N LEU A 8 -9.04 -10.71 -2.15
CA LEU A 8 -8.17 -9.65 -2.63
C LEU A 8 -8.41 -8.32 -1.90
N ASP A 9 -9.66 -7.95 -1.62
CA ASP A 9 -9.96 -6.75 -0.84
C ASP A 9 -9.40 -6.84 0.58
N GLY A 10 -9.45 -8.04 1.19
CA GLY A 10 -8.79 -8.34 2.46
C GLY A 10 -7.28 -8.05 2.42
N TYR A 11 -6.56 -8.58 1.43
CA TYR A 11 -5.13 -8.28 1.30
C TYR A 11 -4.86 -6.78 1.08
N LEU A 12 -5.66 -6.11 0.25
CA LEU A 12 -5.52 -4.66 0.03
C LEU A 12 -5.80 -3.84 1.29
N LEU A 13 -6.71 -4.31 2.16
CA LEU A 13 -6.96 -3.74 3.49
C LEU A 13 -5.75 -3.91 4.41
N ASP A 14 -5.12 -5.08 4.40
CA ASP A 14 -3.92 -5.33 5.20
C ASP A 14 -2.80 -4.35 4.81
N TYR A 15 -2.51 -4.21 3.50
CA TYR A 15 -1.58 -3.19 3.00
C TYR A 15 -1.98 -1.77 3.42
N THR A 16 -3.28 -1.43 3.30
CA THR A 16 -3.77 -0.11 3.70
C THR A 16 -3.52 0.16 5.18
N SER A 17 -3.75 -0.82 6.04
CA SER A 17 -3.52 -0.69 7.48
C SER A 17 -2.04 -0.53 7.81
N PHE A 18 -1.16 -1.30 7.17
CA PHE A 18 0.29 -1.21 7.34
C PHE A 18 0.81 0.18 6.96
N PHE A 19 0.43 0.71 5.79
CA PHE A 19 0.88 2.04 5.36
C PHE A 19 0.30 3.17 6.22
N ARG A 20 -0.89 2.99 6.80
CA ARG A 20 -1.41 3.93 7.80
C ARG A 20 -0.56 3.93 9.07
N ASP A 21 -0.20 2.74 9.57
CA ASP A 21 0.68 2.64 10.73
C ASP A 21 2.04 3.31 10.48
N CYS A 22 2.59 3.20 9.27
CA CYS A 22 3.82 3.91 8.87
C CYS A 22 3.71 5.45 8.92
N LEU A 23 2.51 6.02 8.87
CA LEU A 23 2.30 7.47 9.00
C LEU A 23 2.06 7.91 10.46
N ILE A 24 1.85 6.98 11.38
CA ILE A 24 1.56 7.27 12.79
C ILE A 24 2.89 7.26 13.56
N ALA A 25 3.26 8.40 14.13
CA ALA A 25 4.52 8.57 14.85
C ALA A 25 4.56 7.82 16.20
N ASP A 26 3.50 7.92 17.00
CA ASP A 26 3.30 7.21 18.26
C ASP A 26 1.79 7.05 18.47
N GLY A 27 1.27 5.84 18.26
CA GLY A 27 -0.15 5.56 18.40
C GLY A 27 -0.44 4.05 18.43
N PRO A 28 -1.69 3.66 18.72
CA PRO A 28 -2.06 2.25 18.67
C PRO A 28 -1.97 1.77 17.22
N TRP A 29 -0.89 1.08 16.89
CA TRP A 29 -0.72 0.46 15.57
C TRP A 29 -1.60 -0.76 15.45
N ILE A 30 -2.25 -0.90 14.30
CA ILE A 30 -3.06 -2.07 13.97
C ILE A 30 -2.15 -3.29 13.80
N ASN A 31 -1.03 -3.10 13.12
CA ASN A 31 -0.03 -4.12 12.80
C ASN A 31 1.12 -4.10 13.80
N SER A 32 0.78 -4.10 15.10
CA SER A 32 1.76 -4.00 16.19
C SER A 32 2.74 -5.18 16.28
N ASP A 33 2.53 -6.25 15.54
CA ASP A 33 3.45 -7.35 15.34
C ASP A 33 4.56 -7.04 14.30
N LEU A 34 4.34 -6.02 13.45
CA LEU A 34 5.24 -5.59 12.37
C LEU A 34 6.00 -4.29 12.69
N LEU A 35 6.24 -3.99 13.98
CA LEU A 35 6.84 -2.70 14.40
C LEU A 35 8.15 -2.38 13.70
N LYS A 36 8.99 -3.39 13.55
CA LYS A 36 10.31 -3.23 12.95
C LYS A 36 10.18 -2.76 11.50
N GLU A 37 9.25 -3.35 10.77
CA GLU A 37 8.94 -3.05 9.38
C GLU A 37 8.28 -1.66 9.27
N ILE A 38 7.32 -1.35 10.14
CA ILE A 38 6.67 -0.03 10.22
C ILE A 38 7.71 1.08 10.45
N TYR A 39 8.58 0.92 11.45
CA TYR A 39 9.64 1.88 11.73
C TYR A 39 10.67 1.99 10.60
N SER A 40 10.97 0.88 9.92
CA SER A 40 11.88 0.88 8.79
C SER A 40 11.28 1.66 7.62
N TYR A 41 10.01 1.38 7.27
CA TYR A 41 9.32 2.03 6.16
C TYR A 41 9.07 3.52 6.42
N SER A 42 8.62 3.88 7.62
CA SER A 42 8.33 5.28 7.98
C SER A 42 9.58 6.18 7.91
N LYS A 43 10.77 5.61 8.08
CA LYS A 43 12.05 6.34 7.94
C LYS A 43 12.60 6.35 6.53
N GLN A 44 12.35 5.32 5.73
CA GLN A 44 12.92 5.17 4.38
C GLN A 44 12.09 5.83 3.29
N ILE A 45 10.77 5.89 3.47
CA ILE A 45 9.84 6.40 2.45
C ILE A 45 9.24 7.71 2.94
N PRO A 46 9.25 8.78 2.13
CA PRO A 46 8.60 10.04 2.48
C PRO A 46 7.10 9.85 2.78
N ALA A 47 6.59 10.57 3.79
CA ALA A 47 5.18 10.51 4.19
C ALA A 47 4.23 10.85 3.02
N GLU A 48 4.62 11.77 2.13
CA GLU A 48 3.88 12.09 0.90
C GLU A 48 3.78 10.88 -0.04
N SER A 49 4.88 10.14 -0.24
CA SER A 49 4.88 8.93 -1.06
C SER A 49 4.00 7.84 -0.44
N ILE A 50 4.02 7.68 0.88
CA ILE A 50 3.13 6.74 1.59
C ILE A 50 1.65 7.16 1.43
N SER A 51 1.35 8.46 1.52
CA SER A 51 -0.01 9.00 1.31
C SER A 51 -0.50 8.77 -0.13
N THR A 52 0.40 8.89 -1.10
CA THR A 52 0.15 8.59 -2.52
C THR A 52 -0.11 7.09 -2.75
N ILE A 53 0.63 6.20 -2.09
CA ILE A 53 0.37 4.75 -2.11
C ILE A 53 -1.01 4.44 -1.50
N LEU A 54 -1.36 5.05 -0.37
CA LEU A 54 -2.67 4.88 0.28
C LEU A 54 -3.83 5.32 -0.63
N SER A 55 -3.67 6.46 -1.31
CA SER A 55 -4.66 6.95 -2.28
C SER A 55 -4.84 5.97 -3.42
N LYS A 56 -3.74 5.39 -3.92
CA LYS A 56 -3.80 4.39 -4.97
C LYS A 56 -4.44 3.08 -4.52
N LEU A 57 -4.16 2.62 -3.30
CA LEU A 57 -4.81 1.44 -2.71
C LEU A 57 -6.33 1.61 -2.64
N ASN A 58 -6.82 2.78 -2.20
CA ASN A 58 -8.25 3.07 -2.17
C ASN A 58 -8.87 3.02 -3.58
N GLU A 59 -8.23 3.62 -4.59
CA GLU A 59 -8.69 3.55 -5.99
C GLU A 59 -8.76 2.09 -6.50
N VAL A 60 -7.76 1.28 -6.17
CA VAL A 60 -7.69 -0.15 -6.56
C VAL A 60 -8.86 -0.92 -5.94
N ARG A 61 -9.14 -0.70 -4.66
CA ARG A 61 -10.25 -1.34 -3.93
C ARG A 61 -11.60 -0.93 -4.48
N GLU A 62 -11.81 0.36 -4.76
CA GLU A 62 -13.03 0.86 -5.40
C GLU A 62 -13.26 0.19 -6.76
N ARG A 63 -12.21 0.04 -7.57
CA ARG A 63 -12.31 -0.61 -8.89
C ARG A 63 -12.49 -2.12 -8.79
N LEU A 64 -11.93 -2.78 -7.77
CA LEU A 64 -12.11 -4.21 -7.52
C LEU A 64 -13.59 -4.58 -7.28
N ALA A 65 -14.36 -3.66 -6.69
CA ALA A 65 -15.80 -3.81 -6.51
C ALA A 65 -16.59 -3.79 -7.83
N THR A 66 -15.99 -3.32 -8.93
CA THR A 66 -16.61 -3.28 -10.27
C THR A 66 -16.26 -4.53 -11.09
N ASN A 67 -16.63 -4.56 -12.38
CA ASN A 67 -16.27 -5.65 -13.30
C ASN A 67 -14.88 -5.51 -13.94
N THR A 68 -14.00 -4.67 -13.39
CA THR A 68 -12.60 -4.58 -13.85
C THR A 68 -11.86 -5.91 -13.69
N SER A 69 -10.96 -6.21 -14.63
CA SER A 69 -10.07 -7.37 -14.58
C SER A 69 -9.14 -7.28 -13.36
N GLN A 70 -9.20 -8.28 -12.47
CA GLN A 70 -8.43 -8.30 -11.23
C GLN A 70 -6.91 -8.35 -11.49
N PRO A 71 -6.39 -9.21 -12.40
CA PRO A 71 -4.96 -9.20 -12.72
C PRO A 71 -4.46 -7.85 -13.23
N LEU A 72 -5.19 -7.20 -14.14
CA LEU A 72 -4.80 -5.89 -14.68
C LEU A 72 -4.79 -4.80 -13.60
N LEU A 73 -5.73 -4.87 -12.65
CA LEU A 73 -5.80 -3.96 -11.51
C LEU A 73 -4.57 -4.08 -10.62
N LEU A 74 -4.19 -5.32 -10.29
CA LEU A 74 -3.03 -5.60 -9.45
C LEU A 74 -1.73 -5.27 -10.18
N GLU A 75 -1.59 -5.63 -11.45
CA GLU A 75 -0.43 -5.27 -12.28
C GLU A 75 -0.23 -3.76 -12.34
N ALA A 76 -1.31 -3.00 -12.58
CA ALA A 76 -1.26 -1.54 -12.59
C ALA A 76 -0.83 -0.98 -11.22
N PHE A 77 -1.35 -1.54 -10.13
CA PHE A 77 -0.95 -1.16 -8.78
C PHE A 77 0.52 -1.44 -8.50
N PHE A 78 1.00 -2.66 -8.75
CA PHE A 78 2.39 -3.04 -8.44
C PHE A 78 3.40 -2.32 -9.34
N THR A 79 3.05 -2.04 -10.59
CA THR A 79 3.86 -1.19 -11.49
C THR A 79 4.01 0.22 -10.93
N PHE A 80 2.92 0.78 -10.39
CA PHE A 80 2.94 2.08 -9.72
C PHE A 80 3.73 2.04 -8.40
N PHE A 81 3.56 0.98 -7.60
CA PHE A 81 4.18 0.85 -6.28
C PHE A 81 5.70 0.65 -6.36
N ALA A 82 6.20 -0.13 -7.32
CA ALA A 82 7.61 -0.50 -7.43
C ALA A 82 8.61 0.69 -7.34
N PRO A 83 8.41 1.83 -8.04
CA PRO A 83 9.30 2.98 -7.88
C PRO A 83 9.13 3.70 -6.53
N HIS A 84 7.91 3.80 -6.01
CA HIS A 84 7.64 4.45 -4.71
C HIS A 84 8.21 3.66 -3.53
N ASN A 85 8.39 2.35 -3.71
CA ASN A 85 8.94 1.47 -2.69
C ASN A 85 10.48 1.41 -2.65
N ARG A 86 11.16 2.09 -3.59
CA ARG A 86 12.63 2.03 -3.69
C ARG A 86 13.37 3.05 -2.82
N GLY A 87 12.67 3.87 -2.05
CA GLY A 87 13.25 4.87 -1.15
C GLY A 87 14.29 5.75 -1.84
N ASN A 88 13.86 6.78 -2.58
CA ASN A 88 14.72 7.81 -3.21
C ASN A 88 16.15 7.36 -3.57
N GLN A 89 16.29 6.38 -4.47
CA GLN A 89 17.49 6.31 -5.29
C GLN A 89 17.31 7.29 -6.44
N HIS A 90 17.55 8.58 -6.17
CA HIS A 90 17.90 9.50 -7.25
C HIS A 90 19.23 8.98 -7.85
N PRO A 91 19.28 8.60 -9.14
CA PRO A 91 20.55 8.64 -9.84
C PRO A 91 20.93 10.12 -9.94
N ILE A 92 22.14 10.44 -9.49
CA ILE A 92 22.81 11.69 -9.87
C ILE A 92 22.89 11.69 -11.39
N LEU A 93 22.12 12.56 -12.06
CA LEU A 93 22.45 13.15 -13.35
C LEU A 93 21.84 14.55 -13.42
#